data_AF-A0A2M7ZJ37-F1
#
_entry.id   AF-A0A2M7ZJ37-F1
#
_cell.length_a   1.000
_cell.length_b   1.000
_cell.length_c   1.000
_cell.angle_alpha   90.00
_cell.angle_beta   90.00
_cell.angle_gamma   90.00
#
_symmetry.space_group_name_H-M   'P 1'
#
loop_
_entity.id
_entity.type
_entity.pdbx_description
1 polymer ?
#
loop_
_entity_poly.entity_id
_entity_poly.type
_entity_poly.pdbx_seq_one_letter_code
_entity_poly.pdbx_strand_id
1 'polypeptide(L)' 'KIEVLFDDRTDAQAGYKFKEADLLGMPVQVIVGNKKLAEGKVELKIRATGERMDVKIDQLIEKVKVFFN' A
#
# COMPACT_ATOMS: atom_id res chain seq x y z
N LYS A 1 -3.82 9.63 -13.93
CA LYS A 1 -4.86 9.05 -13.04
C LYS A 1 -4.33 7.68 -12.61
N ILE A 2 -4.38 7.35 -11.31
CA ILE A 2 -3.89 6.06 -10.80
C ILE A 2 -5.12 5.20 -10.54
N GLU A 3 -5.15 3.99 -11.07
CA GLU A 3 -6.19 3.01 -10.75
C GLU A 3 -5.88 2.38 -9.41
N VAL A 4 -6.91 2.28 -8.55
CA VAL A 4 -6.75 1.84 -7.16
C VAL A 4 -7.79 0.77 -6.89
N LEU A 5 -7.31 -0.39 -6.42
CA LEU A 5 -8.15 -1.40 -5.78
C LEU A 5 -8.12 -1.15 -4.29
N PHE A 6 -9.29 -0.84 -3.71
CA PHE A 6 -9.45 -0.66 -2.27
C PHE A 6 -9.95 -1.96 -1.65
N ASP A 7 -9.23 -2.49 -0.67
CA ASP A 7 -9.55 -3.77 0.00
C ASP A 7 -9.87 -3.55 1.48
N ASP A 8 -11.14 -3.34 1.79
CA ASP A 8 -11.71 -3.13 3.13
C ASP A 8 -12.39 -4.38 3.71
N ARG A 9 -12.25 -5.55 3.07
CA ARG A 9 -12.81 -6.82 3.54
C ARG A 9 -12.45 -7.09 5.00
N THR A 10 -13.44 -7.32 5.86
CA THR A 10 -13.24 -7.50 7.31
C THR A 10 -13.05 -8.97 7.71
N ASP A 11 -13.44 -9.89 6.83
CA ASP A 11 -13.33 -11.34 6.96
C ASP A 11 -11.94 -11.88 6.53
N ALA A 12 -11.17 -11.09 5.77
CA ALA A 12 -9.84 -11.44 5.31
C ALA A 12 -8.74 -10.87 6.22
N GLN A 13 -7.82 -11.73 6.68
CA GLN A 13 -6.63 -11.30 7.41
C GLN A 13 -5.66 -10.50 6.52
N ALA A 14 -4.96 -9.52 7.09
CA ALA A 14 -4.03 -8.65 6.36
C ALA A 14 -2.99 -9.44 5.53
N GLY A 15 -2.42 -10.51 6.08
CA GLY A 15 -1.48 -11.36 5.37
C GLY A 15 -2.06 -12.03 4.12
N TYR A 16 -3.35 -12.38 4.14
CA TYR A 16 -4.04 -12.92 2.97
C TYR A 16 -4.23 -11.85 1.89
N LYS A 17 -4.70 -10.65 2.28
CA LYS A 17 -4.82 -9.49 1.39
C LYS A 17 -3.51 -9.14 0.69
N PHE A 18 -2.39 -9.16 1.43
CA PHE A 18 -1.08 -8.86 0.85
C PHE A 18 -0.66 -9.89 -0.20
N LYS A 19 -0.93 -11.19 0.06
CA LYS A 19 -0.67 -12.28 -0.90
C LYS A 19 -1.53 -12.14 -2.15
N GLU A 20 -2.81 -11.80 -2.01
CA GLU A 20 -3.69 -11.58 -3.15
C GLU A 20 -3.25 -10.36 -3.97
N ALA A 21 -2.90 -9.24 -3.32
CA ALA A 21 -2.37 -8.07 -4.01
C ALA A 21 -1.06 -8.37 -4.76
N ASP A 22 -0.17 -9.18 -4.17
CA ASP A 22 1.04 -9.67 -4.84
C ASP A 22 0.72 -10.57 -6.04
N LEU A 23 -0.26 -11.47 -5.88
CA LEU A 23 -0.72 -12.41 -6.92
C LEU A 23 -1.37 -11.69 -8.10
N LEU A 24 -2.20 -10.67 -7.83
CA LEU A 24 -2.82 -9.81 -8.83
C LEU A 24 -1.82 -8.85 -9.50
N GLY A 25 -0.57 -8.82 -9.02
CA GLY A 25 0.50 -8.07 -9.65
C GLY A 25 0.52 -6.58 -9.32
N MET A 26 -0.14 -6.15 -8.24
CA MET A 26 -0.20 -4.74 -7.84
C MET A 26 1.23 -4.19 -7.63
N PRO A 27 1.68 -3.18 -8.41
CA PRO A 27 3.08 -2.74 -8.37
C PRO A 27 3.46 -2.14 -7.00
N VAL A 28 2.50 -1.53 -6.33
CA VAL A 28 2.61 -0.95 -4.99
C VAL A 28 1.42 -1.35 -4.12
N GLN A 29 1.65 -1.51 -2.83
CA GLN A 29 0.60 -1.70 -1.82
C GLN A 29 0.68 -0.57 -0.80
N VAL A 30 -0.45 0.10 -0.53
CA VAL A 30 -0.58 1.09 0.54
C VAL A 30 -1.31 0.44 1.71
N ILE A 31 -0.60 0.27 2.82
CA ILE A 31 -1.10 -0.43 3.99
C ILE A 31 -1.43 0.61 5.07
N VAL A 32 -2.71 0.66 5.43
CA VAL A 32 -3.23 1.57 6.45
C VAL A 32 -3.47 0.77 7.73
N GLY A 33 -2.66 1.07 8.76
CA GLY A 33 -2.79 0.46 10.08
C GLY A 33 -2.90 1.52 11.17
N ASN A 34 -3.69 1.24 12.21
CA ASN A 34 -4.05 2.18 13.27
C ASN A 34 -2.83 2.89 13.90
N LYS A 35 -1.73 2.15 14.13
CA LYS A 35 -0.51 2.70 14.75
C LYS A 35 0.15 3.77 13.88
N LYS A 36 0.38 3.49 12.60
CA LYS A 36 1.03 4.43 11.67
C LYS A 36 0.12 5.59 11.32
N LEU A 37 -1.19 5.32 11.21
CA LEU A 37 -2.19 6.35 10.94
C LEU A 37 -2.24 7.40 12.06
N ALA A 38 -2.11 6.98 13.32
CA ALA A 38 -2.01 7.91 14.45
C ALA A 38 -0.77 8.83 14.38
N GLU A 39 0.28 8.42 13.66
CA GLU A 39 1.47 9.24 13.37
C GLU A 39 1.36 10.04 12.06
N GLY A 40 0.21 10.00 11.37
CA GLY A 40 0.02 10.64 10.06
C GLY A 40 0.77 9.95 8.91
N LYS A 41 1.04 8.65 9.04
CA LYS A 41 1.79 7.84 8.09
C LYS A 41 1.01 6.61 7.61
N VAL A 42 1.41 6.09 6.47
CA VAL A 42 1.02 4.78 5.93
C VAL A 42 2.28 4.00 5.57
N GLU A 43 2.17 2.68 5.44
CA GLU A 43 3.26 1.87 4.95
C GLU A 43 3.09 1.64 3.44
N LEU A 44 4.13 1.94 2.67
CA LEU A 44 4.20 1.66 1.24
C LEU A 44 5.10 0.44 1.03
N LYS A 45 4.56 -0.59 0.38
CA LYS A 45 5.31 -1.78 -0.03
C LYS A 45 5.50 -1.78 -1.55
N ILE A 46 6.72 -2.01 -2.01
CA ILE A 46 7.07 -2.16 -3.42
C ILE A 46 7.08 -3.65 -3.76
N ARG A 47 6.23 -4.10 -4.70
CA ARG A 47 6.12 -5.53 -5.02
C ARG A 47 7.41 -6.10 -5.61
N ALA A 48 8.05 -5.34 -6.51
CA ALA A 48 9.22 -5.80 -7.26
C ALA A 48 10.44 -6.08 -6.36
N THR A 49 10.64 -5.29 -5.29
CA THR A 49 11.79 -5.43 -4.39
C THR A 49 11.43 -6.04 -3.04
N GLY A 50 10.15 -6.05 -2.67
CA GLY A 50 9.68 -6.42 -1.34
C GLY A 50 9.94 -5.35 -0.26
N GLU A 51 10.56 -4.23 -0.62
CA GLU A 51 10.88 -3.15 0.31
C GLU A 51 9.61 -2.50 0.88
N ARG A 52 9.68 -2.14 2.16
CA ARG A 52 8.59 -1.49 2.91
C ARG A 52 9.12 -0.23 3.55
N MET A 53 8.38 0.87 3.41
CA MET A 53 8.75 2.15 4.00
C MET A 53 7.54 2.89 4.54
N ASP A 54 7.73 3.61 5.64
CA ASP A 54 6.73 4.54 6.12
C ASP A 54 6.72 5.81 5.26
N VAL A 55 5.55 6.24 4.84
CA VAL A 55 5.35 7.46 4.04
C VAL A 55 4.30 8.32 4.73
N LYS A 56 4.58 9.62 4.86
CA LYS A 56 3.57 10.57 5.34
C LYS A 56 2.43 10.66 4.32
N ILE A 57 1.20 10.79 4.82
CA ILE A 57 0.00 10.80 3.96
C ILE A 57 0.06 11.93 2.92
N ASP A 58 0.57 13.10 3.29
CA ASP A 58 0.73 14.27 2.42
C ASP A 58 1.73 14.05 1.27
N GLN A 59 2.73 13.16 1.44
CA GLN A 59 3.76 12.83 0.45
C GLN A 59 3.44 11.57 -0.37
N LEU A 60 2.39 10.84 0.00
CA LEU A 60 2.09 9.53 -0.57
C LEU A 60 1.88 9.57 -2.08
N ILE A 61 1.10 10.52 -2.58
CA ILE A 61 0.76 10.61 -4.00
C ILE A 61 2.00 10.83 -4.86
N GLU A 62 2.94 11.68 -4.42
CA GLU A 62 4.20 11.92 -5.13
C GLU A 62 5.06 10.66 -5.18
N LYS A 63 5.14 9.93 -4.07
CA LYS A 63 5.87 8.66 -3.98
C LYS A 63 5.24 7.56 -4.84
N VAL A 64 3.91 7.52 -4.96
CA VAL A 64 3.25 6.49 -5.77
C VAL A 64 3.38 6.77 -7.27
N LYS A 65 3.37 8.04 -7.69
CA LYS A 65 3.44 8.41 -9.11
C LYS A 65 4.66 7.87 -9.85
N VAL A 66 5.81 7.74 -9.17
CA VAL A 66 7.05 7.25 -9.83
C VAL A 66 6.94 5.81 -10.34
N PHE A 67 5.96 5.04 -9.88
CA PHE A 67 5.74 3.65 -10.30
C PHE A 67 4.79 3.51 -11.50
N PHE A 68 4.14 4.59 -11.95
CA PHE A 68 3.09 4.56 -12.98
C PHE A 68 3.37 5.51 -14.15
N ASN A 69 4.65 5.72 -14.48
CA ASN A 69 5.09 6.50 -15.64
C ASN A 69 5.00 5.71 -16.94
#